data_AF-A0A923UAF2-F1
#
_entry.id   AF-A0A923UAF2-F1
#
_cell.length_a   1.000
_cell.length_b   1.000
_cell.length_c   1.000
_cell.angle_alpha   90.00
_cell.angle_beta   90.00
_cell.angle_gamma   90.00
#
_symmetry.space_group_name_H-M   'P 1'
#
loop_
_entity.id
_entity.type
_entity.pdbx_description
1 polymer ?
#
loop_
_entity_poly.entity_id
_entity_poly.type
_entity_poly.pdbx_seq_one_letter_code
_entity_poly.pdbx_strand_id
1 'polypeptide(L)'
;LLKTADTNELERAMTALFDRFGGMGVAELQTIDPRELEKFARGFGETIRSLPFQLPENFLLLVRSISLISGVTSALSKDFNMWDAADPFARTVLNANSGNVLRGISQQAVTYANTLARLPRRLDELATRLDRGQVAVQAPEVDRRLRSIDRSVGRLASALVFATLLIGGVLLRPTDGVLGWVLMAGSAVPLLHVIVTSRRR
;
A
#
# COMPACT_ATOMS: atom_id res chain seq x y z
N LEU A 1 -5.61 5.68 13.19
CA LEU A 1 -4.52 5.69 14.19
C LEU A 1 -3.20 5.63 13.43
N LEU A 2 -2.29 6.58 13.66
CA LEU A 2 -0.94 6.56 13.07
C LEU A 2 -0.20 5.34 13.60
N LYS A 3 0.51 4.62 12.72
CA LYS A 3 1.22 3.35 13.01
C LYS A 3 2.34 3.45 14.07
N THR A 4 2.61 4.64 14.64
CA THR A 4 3.73 4.93 15.54
C THR A 4 3.29 5.42 16.93
N ALA A 5 1.99 5.47 17.25
CA ALA A 5 1.55 5.80 18.60
C ALA A 5 1.79 4.59 19.52
N ASP A 6 2.51 4.79 20.65
CA ASP A 6 2.71 3.75 21.66
C ASP A 6 1.38 3.52 22.41
N THR A 7 0.59 2.59 21.88
CA THR A 7 -0.71 2.23 22.44
C THR A 7 -0.57 1.56 23.81
N ASN A 8 0.60 1.02 24.15
CA ASN A 8 0.81 0.32 25.43
C ASN A 8 0.79 1.28 26.62
N GLU A 9 1.31 2.50 26.45
CA GLU A 9 1.31 3.50 27.52
C GLU A 9 -0.11 4.01 27.81
N LEU A 10 -0.88 4.25 26.74
CA LEU A 10 -2.30 4.59 26.85
C LEU A 10 -3.11 3.47 27.49
N GLU A 11 -2.86 2.22 27.08
CA GLU A 11 -3.54 1.05 27.64
C GLU A 11 -3.29 0.95 29.15
N ARG A 12 -2.03 1.05 29.58
CA ARG A 12 -1.68 1.04 31.01
C ARG A 12 -2.36 2.17 31.79
N ALA A 13 -2.37 3.38 31.23
CA ALA A 13 -3.01 4.53 31.86
C ALA A 13 -4.54 4.36 31.95
N MET A 14 -5.17 3.82 30.92
CA MET A 14 -6.61 3.53 30.88
C MET A 14 -6.99 2.40 31.82
N THR A 15 -6.22 1.32 31.88
CA THR A 15 -6.43 0.21 32.84
C THR A 15 -6.27 0.70 34.27
N ALA A 16 -5.24 1.50 34.56
CA ALA A 16 -5.07 2.10 35.89
C ALA A 16 -6.24 3.04 36.26
N LEU A 17 -6.80 3.77 35.29
CA LEU A 17 -7.99 4.60 35.48
C LEU A 17 -9.22 3.76 35.82
N PHE A 18 -9.47 2.68 35.08
CA PHE A 18 -10.60 1.79 35.33
C PHE A 18 -10.45 1.01 36.63
N ASP A 19 -9.28 0.49 36.96
CA ASP A 19 -9.05 -0.23 38.21
C ASP A 19 -9.21 0.68 39.44
N ARG A 20 -8.85 1.97 39.30
CA ARG A 20 -8.92 2.92 40.41
C ARG A 20 -10.27 3.61 40.54
N PHE A 21 -10.93 3.97 39.43
CA PHE A 21 -12.14 4.80 39.41
C PHE A 21 -13.34 4.17 38.70
N GLY A 22 -13.16 3.01 38.06
CA GLY A 22 -14.23 2.28 37.40
C GLY A 22 -15.30 1.85 38.40
N GLY A 23 -16.56 2.12 38.06
CA GLY A 23 -17.70 1.78 38.90
C GLY A 23 -17.98 2.76 40.04
N MET A 24 -17.10 3.75 40.31
CA MET A 24 -17.40 4.75 41.35
C MET A 24 -18.35 5.85 40.88
N GLY A 25 -19.39 6.09 41.67
CA GLY A 25 -20.31 7.21 41.44
C GLY A 25 -19.66 8.57 41.75
N VAL A 26 -20.25 9.67 41.27
CA VAL A 26 -19.72 11.02 41.57
C VAL A 26 -19.78 11.37 43.05
N ALA A 27 -20.76 10.82 43.79
CA ALA A 27 -20.82 10.96 45.25
C ALA A 27 -19.62 10.30 45.95
N GLU A 28 -19.15 9.16 45.44
CA GLU A 28 -18.00 8.43 46.01
C GLU A 28 -16.67 9.12 45.67
N LEU A 29 -16.55 9.70 44.46
CA LEU A 29 -15.38 10.49 44.06
C LEU A 29 -15.11 11.68 44.99
N GLN A 30 -16.15 12.26 45.60
CA GLN A 30 -16.00 13.34 46.58
C GLN A 30 -15.33 12.90 47.89
N THR A 31 -15.28 11.60 48.17
CA THR A 31 -14.68 11.04 49.40
C THR A 31 -13.19 10.73 49.26
N ILE A 32 -12.66 10.75 48.03
CA ILE A 32 -11.25 10.48 47.74
C ILE A 32 -10.39 11.67 48.16
N ASP A 33 -9.20 11.39 48.72
CA ASP A 33 -8.25 12.44 49.09
C ASP A 33 -7.90 13.31 47.88
N PRO A 34 -8.11 14.65 47.95
CA PRO A 34 -7.77 15.57 46.86
C PRO A 34 -6.33 15.44 46.37
N ARG A 35 -5.39 15.10 47.26
CA ARG A 35 -3.96 14.92 46.90
C ARG A 35 -3.76 13.70 46.02
N GLU A 36 -4.57 12.66 46.22
CA GLU A 36 -4.51 11.45 45.42
C GLU A 36 -5.07 11.69 44.02
N LEU A 37 -6.21 12.39 43.93
CA LEU A 37 -6.80 12.83 42.67
C LEU A 37 -5.83 13.70 41.87
N GLU A 38 -5.12 14.63 42.52
CA GLU A 38 -4.13 15.48 41.85
C GLU A 38 -2.96 14.68 41.29
N LYS A 39 -2.41 13.74 42.07
CA LYS A 39 -1.32 12.87 41.61
C LYS A 39 -1.74 12.05 40.38
N PHE A 40 -2.94 11.49 40.42
CA PHE A 40 -3.49 10.74 39.29
C PHE A 40 -3.70 11.64 38.06
N ALA A 41 -4.34 12.80 38.22
CA ALA A 41 -4.62 13.74 37.14
C ALA A 41 -3.35 14.23 36.44
N ARG A 42 -2.26 14.42 37.21
CA ARG A 42 -0.95 14.79 36.66
C ARG A 42 -0.37 13.70 35.79
N GLY A 43 -0.29 12.46 36.30
CA GLY A 43 0.25 11.32 35.55
C GLY A 43 -0.58 11.01 34.30
N PHE A 44 -1.90 10.93 34.43
CA PHE A 44 -2.80 10.70 33.30
C PHE A 44 -2.73 11.83 32.26
N GLY A 45 -2.63 13.09 32.72
CA GLY A 45 -2.49 14.24 31.84
C GLY A 45 -1.15 14.29 31.11
N GLU A 46 -0.07 13.78 31.69
CA GLU A 46 1.22 13.62 31.00
C GLU A 46 1.12 12.57 29.89
N THR A 47 0.51 11.42 30.16
CA THR A 47 0.29 10.35 29.17
C THR A 47 -0.65 10.79 28.02
N ILE A 48 -1.71 11.55 28.29
CA ILE A 48 -2.56 12.08 27.21
C ILE A 48 -1.81 13.10 26.35
N ARG A 49 -0.99 13.97 26.98
CA ARG A 49 -0.23 15.01 26.25
C ARG A 49 0.94 14.44 25.43
N SER A 50 1.48 13.27 25.79
CA SER A 50 2.54 12.61 25.03
C SER A 50 2.04 11.99 23.73
N LEU A 51 0.72 11.75 23.60
CA LEU A 51 0.13 11.11 22.44
C LEU A 51 -0.32 12.13 21.37
N PRO A 52 -0.04 11.89 20.08
CA PRO A 52 -0.38 12.81 19.00
C PRO A 52 -1.85 12.64 18.56
N PHE A 53 -2.81 12.86 19.45
CA PHE A 53 -4.23 12.83 19.10
C PHE A 53 -4.96 14.11 19.51
N GLN A 54 -5.85 14.57 18.63
CA GLN A 54 -6.79 15.65 18.93
C GLN A 54 -8.09 15.01 19.39
N LEU A 55 -8.61 15.42 20.55
CA LEU A 55 -9.91 14.97 21.04
C LEU A 55 -11.01 15.52 20.13
N PRO A 56 -11.80 14.67 19.45
CA PRO A 56 -12.92 15.14 18.65
C PRO A 56 -13.97 15.83 19.52
N GLU A 57 -14.60 16.88 19.00
CA GLU A 57 -15.61 17.67 19.72
C GLU A 57 -16.74 16.81 20.30
N ASN A 58 -17.17 15.80 19.56
CA ASN A 58 -18.22 14.87 20.01
C ASN A 58 -17.88 14.16 21.33
N PHE A 59 -16.61 13.87 21.59
CA PHE A 59 -16.19 13.27 22.87
C PHE A 59 -16.31 14.26 24.02
N LEU A 60 -15.96 15.54 23.80
CA LEU A 60 -16.12 16.59 24.81
C LEU A 60 -17.59 16.81 25.16
N LEU A 61 -18.47 16.83 24.14
CA LEU A 61 -19.92 16.93 24.32
C LEU A 61 -20.47 15.73 25.09
N LEU A 62 -20.01 14.52 24.78
CA LEU A 62 -20.36 13.29 25.50
C LEU A 62 -19.96 13.36 26.98
N VAL A 63 -18.69 13.65 27.26
CA VAL A 63 -18.16 13.77 28.63
C VAL A 63 -18.94 14.82 29.41
N ARG A 64 -19.22 15.98 28.81
CA ARG A 64 -20.04 17.03 29.43
C ARG A 64 -21.45 16.55 29.76
N SER A 65 -22.10 15.85 28.82
CA SER A 65 -23.46 15.34 28.99
C SER A 65 -23.51 14.33 30.14
N ILE A 66 -22.58 13.37 30.15
CA ILE A 66 -22.43 12.39 31.23
C ILE A 66 -22.18 13.08 32.57
N SER A 67 -21.28 14.07 32.59
CA SER A 67 -20.96 14.82 33.83
C SER A 67 -22.17 15.57 34.38
N LEU A 68 -22.97 16.20 33.52
CA LEU A 68 -24.19 16.90 33.92
C LEU A 68 -25.25 15.95 34.45
N ILE A 69 -25.50 14.83 33.74
CA ILE A 69 -26.44 13.80 34.19
C ILE A 69 -25.99 13.23 35.53
N SER A 70 -24.71 12.92 35.67
CA SER A 70 -24.12 12.39 36.90
C SER A 70 -24.22 13.39 38.06
N GLY A 71 -23.95 14.67 37.80
CA GLY A 71 -24.09 15.73 38.79
C GLY A 71 -25.53 15.95 39.26
N VAL A 72 -26.50 15.98 38.33
CA VAL A 72 -27.92 16.13 38.65
C VAL A 72 -28.45 14.92 39.43
N THR A 73 -28.09 13.71 39.00
CA THR A 73 -28.53 12.47 39.67
C THR A 73 -27.90 12.33 41.06
N SER A 74 -26.62 12.63 41.22
CA SER A 74 -25.93 12.64 42.52
C SER A 74 -26.46 13.74 43.46
N ALA A 75 -26.94 14.86 42.92
CA ALA A 75 -27.60 15.90 43.72
C ALA A 75 -29.00 15.49 44.19
N LEU A 76 -29.72 14.69 43.40
CA LEU A 76 -31.06 14.20 43.72
C LEU A 76 -31.03 13.03 44.71
N SER A 77 -30.11 12.08 44.50
CA SER A 77 -29.88 10.94 45.39
C SER A 77 -28.40 10.61 45.43
N LYS A 78 -27.78 10.71 46.61
CA LYS A 78 -26.37 10.39 46.80
C LYS A 78 -26.07 8.89 46.66
N ASP A 79 -27.07 8.05 46.89
CA ASP A 79 -26.95 6.60 46.82
C ASP A 79 -27.11 6.07 45.38
N PHE A 80 -27.47 6.95 44.42
CA PHE A 80 -27.65 6.55 43.03
C PHE A 80 -26.32 6.54 42.28
N ASN A 81 -25.88 5.36 41.85
CA ASN A 81 -24.71 5.19 41.02
C ASN A 81 -25.11 5.07 39.52
N MET A 82 -24.62 6.00 38.70
CA MET A 82 -24.90 6.00 37.26
C MET A 82 -24.34 4.77 36.53
N TRP A 83 -23.28 4.14 37.06
CA TRP A 83 -22.65 2.97 36.45
C TRP A 83 -23.57 1.75 36.47
N ASP A 84 -24.34 1.57 37.53
CA ASP A 84 -25.31 0.48 37.66
C ASP A 84 -26.44 0.60 36.63
N ALA A 85 -26.88 1.84 36.36
CA ALA A 85 -27.87 2.12 35.33
C ALA A 85 -27.32 1.88 33.90
N ALA A 86 -26.01 2.03 33.70
CA ALA A 86 -25.35 1.84 32.41
C ALA A 86 -24.97 0.36 32.13
N ASP A 87 -24.78 -0.47 33.17
CA ASP A 87 -24.43 -1.90 33.07
C ASP A 87 -25.29 -2.70 32.06
N PRO A 88 -26.64 -2.64 32.08
CA PRO A 88 -27.45 -3.41 31.13
C PRO A 88 -27.23 -3.00 29.66
N PHE A 89 -26.94 -1.72 29.41
CA PHE A 89 -26.60 -1.24 28.07
C PHE A 89 -25.21 -1.71 27.65
N ALA A 90 -24.22 -1.66 28.55
CA ALA A 90 -22.88 -2.17 28.30
C ALA A 90 -22.92 -3.66 27.95
N ARG A 91 -23.68 -4.47 28.70
CA ARG A 91 -23.90 -5.89 28.39
C ARG A 91 -24.55 -6.09 27.03
N THR A 92 -25.54 -5.28 26.69
CA THR A 92 -26.21 -5.36 25.38
C THR A 92 -25.24 -5.07 24.24
N VAL A 93 -24.36 -4.08 24.38
CA VAL A 93 -23.33 -3.75 23.38
C VAL A 93 -22.26 -4.85 23.28
N LEU A 94 -21.80 -5.40 24.41
CA LEU A 94 -20.84 -6.51 24.43
C LEU A 94 -21.44 -7.77 23.77
N ASN A 95 -22.69 -8.08 24.09
CA ASN A 95 -23.40 -9.24 23.55
C ASN A 95 -23.76 -9.08 22.07
N ALA A 96 -24.21 -7.89 21.65
CA ALA A 96 -24.52 -7.59 20.25
C ALA A 96 -23.29 -7.73 19.34
N ASN A 97 -22.11 -7.40 19.84
CA ASN A 97 -20.86 -7.54 19.08
C ASN A 97 -20.29 -8.97 19.10
N SER A 98 -20.54 -9.77 20.13
CA SER A 98 -20.01 -11.14 20.23
C SER A 98 -20.42 -12.04 19.04
N GLY A 99 -21.71 -12.04 18.67
CA GLY A 99 -22.21 -12.82 17.52
C GLY A 99 -21.75 -12.27 16.17
N ASN A 100 -21.50 -10.96 16.08
CA ASN A 100 -21.08 -10.30 14.85
C ASN A 100 -19.56 -10.47 14.61
N VAL A 101 -18.74 -10.46 15.66
CA VAL A 101 -17.30 -10.73 15.59
C VAL A 101 -17.02 -12.17 15.18
N LEU A 102 -17.71 -13.16 15.78
CA LEU A 102 -17.62 -14.57 15.37
C LEU A 102 -18.04 -14.79 13.91
N ARG A 103 -19.09 -14.09 13.46
CA ARG A 103 -19.55 -14.14 12.06
C ARG A 103 -18.61 -13.43 11.10
N GLY A 104 -17.95 -12.35 11.52
CA GLY A 104 -16.91 -11.68 10.74
C GLY A 104 -15.68 -12.58 10.54
N ILE A 105 -15.21 -13.22 11.62
CA ILE A 105 -14.07 -14.15 11.56
C ILE A 105 -14.38 -15.34 10.64
N SER A 106 -15.57 -15.93 10.73
CA SER A 106 -15.95 -17.05 9.86
C SER A 106 -16.05 -16.66 8.38
N GLN A 107 -16.60 -15.48 8.07
CA GLN A 107 -16.64 -14.96 6.70
C GLN A 107 -15.25 -14.66 6.15
N GLN A 108 -14.34 -14.10 6.96
CA GLN A 108 -12.95 -13.90 6.56
C GLN A 108 -12.23 -15.23 6.34
N ALA A 109 -12.39 -16.22 7.23
CA ALA A 109 -11.79 -17.55 7.08
C ALA A 109 -12.24 -18.27 5.80
N VAL A 110 -13.55 -18.21 5.46
CA VAL A 110 -14.08 -18.75 4.21
C VAL A 110 -13.49 -18.04 2.99
N THR A 111 -13.29 -16.73 3.07
CA THR A 111 -12.69 -15.94 1.98
C THR A 111 -11.22 -16.30 1.75
N TYR A 112 -10.44 -16.44 2.82
CA TYR A 112 -9.05 -16.92 2.75
C TYR A 112 -8.97 -18.37 2.25
N ALA A 113 -9.83 -19.26 2.74
CA ALA A 113 -9.89 -20.66 2.30
C ALA A 113 -10.25 -20.77 0.81
N ASN A 114 -11.23 -20.00 0.32
CA ASN A 114 -11.56 -19.95 -1.10
C ASN A 114 -10.42 -19.41 -1.97
N THR A 115 -9.62 -18.49 -1.45
CA THR A 115 -8.46 -17.93 -2.16
C THR A 115 -7.33 -18.96 -2.24
N LEU A 116 -7.04 -19.66 -1.13
CA LEU A 116 -6.09 -20.76 -1.08
C LEU A 116 -6.52 -21.97 -1.94
N ALA A 117 -7.81 -22.29 -2.00
CA ALA A 117 -8.33 -23.37 -2.83
C ALA A 117 -8.25 -23.08 -4.34
N ARG A 118 -8.20 -21.80 -4.74
CA ARG A 118 -8.05 -21.37 -6.15
C ARG A 118 -6.60 -21.24 -6.59
N LEU A 119 -5.66 -21.17 -5.65
CA LEU A 119 -4.21 -21.11 -5.89
C LEU A 119 -3.64 -22.36 -6.60
N PRO A 120 -3.93 -23.61 -6.19
CA PRO A 120 -3.36 -24.80 -6.84
C PRO A 120 -3.75 -24.88 -8.31
N ARG A 121 -4.99 -24.53 -8.68
CA ARG A 121 -5.42 -24.50 -10.08
C ARG A 121 -4.63 -23.51 -10.94
N ARG A 122 -4.22 -22.37 -10.37
CA ARG A 122 -3.34 -21.41 -11.06
C ARG A 122 -1.90 -21.90 -11.15
N LEU A 123 -1.43 -22.64 -10.14
CA LEU A 123 -0.11 -23.28 -10.16
C LEU A 123 -0.06 -24.42 -11.18
N ASP A 124 -1.11 -25.23 -11.30
CA ASP A 124 -1.23 -26.28 -12.31
C ASP A 124 -1.27 -25.70 -13.72
N GLU A 125 -1.99 -24.59 -13.93
CA GLU A 125 -1.98 -23.89 -15.22
C GLU A 125 -0.60 -23.32 -15.57
N LEU A 126 0.16 -22.82 -14.59
CA LEU A 126 1.53 -22.34 -14.79
C LEU A 126 2.51 -23.50 -15.02
N ALA A 127 2.41 -24.60 -14.26
CA ALA A 127 3.21 -25.80 -14.42
C ALA A 127 2.96 -26.44 -15.78
N THR A 128 1.70 -26.55 -16.20
CA THR A 128 1.33 -27.08 -17.52
C THR A 128 1.81 -26.18 -18.67
N ARG A 129 1.85 -24.86 -18.48
CA ARG A 129 2.42 -23.91 -19.46
C ARG A 129 3.94 -23.98 -19.51
N LEU A 130 4.60 -24.23 -18.37
CA LEU A 130 6.04 -24.51 -18.27
C LEU A 130 6.42 -25.81 -18.98
N ASP A 131 5.67 -26.88 -18.73
CA ASP A 131 5.94 -28.22 -19.25
C ASP A 131 5.73 -28.31 -20.78
N ARG A 132 4.81 -27.51 -21.32
CA ARG A 132 4.61 -27.37 -22.77
C ARG A 132 5.63 -26.45 -23.46
N GLY A 133 6.61 -25.91 -22.73
CA GLY A 133 7.59 -24.96 -23.26
C GLY A 133 6.98 -23.63 -23.72
N GLN A 134 5.74 -23.33 -23.29
CA GLN A 134 4.96 -22.15 -23.67
C GLN A 134 4.95 -21.09 -22.58
N VAL A 135 6.00 -21.01 -21.77
CA VAL A 135 6.31 -19.72 -21.15
C VAL A 135 6.88 -18.85 -22.25
N ALA A 136 5.98 -18.31 -23.07
CA ALA A 136 6.16 -16.99 -23.62
C ALA A 136 6.32 -16.09 -22.41
N VAL A 137 7.54 -16.02 -21.88
CA VAL A 137 7.97 -14.87 -21.12
C VAL A 137 7.81 -13.76 -22.14
N GLN A 138 6.67 -13.08 -22.09
CA GLN A 138 6.56 -11.73 -22.60
C GLN A 138 7.56 -10.94 -21.75
N ALA A 139 8.84 -11.08 -22.09
CA ALA A 139 9.92 -10.20 -21.73
C ALA A 139 10.00 -9.23 -22.90
N PRO A 140 9.12 -8.21 -22.96
CA PRO A 140 9.18 -7.19 -24.01
C PRO A 140 10.57 -6.52 -24.08
N GLU A 141 11.40 -6.65 -23.04
CA GLU A 141 12.77 -6.15 -23.01
C GLU A 141 13.79 -7.00 -23.79
N VAL A 142 13.64 -8.33 -23.82
CA VAL A 142 14.59 -9.22 -24.51
C VAL A 142 14.37 -9.18 -26.02
N ASP A 143 13.11 -9.16 -26.45
CA ASP A 143 12.74 -9.08 -27.87
C ASP A 143 13.10 -7.71 -28.48
N ARG A 144 13.04 -6.62 -27.69
CA ARG A 144 13.55 -5.31 -28.09
C ARG A 144 15.08 -5.32 -28.29
N ARG A 145 15.84 -5.99 -27.42
CA ARG A 145 17.30 -6.07 -27.54
C ARG A 145 17.72 -6.91 -28.75
N LEU A 146 17.09 -8.07 -28.98
CA LEU A 146 17.38 -8.91 -30.15
C LEU A 146 17.06 -8.21 -31.47
N ARG A 147 15.90 -7.54 -31.56
CA ARG A 147 15.55 -6.74 -32.75
C ARG A 147 16.46 -5.53 -32.98
N SER A 148 17.10 -5.00 -31.94
CA SER A 148 18.08 -3.91 -32.08
C SER A 148 19.43 -4.40 -32.62
N ILE A 149 19.82 -5.63 -32.30
CA ILE A 149 21.07 -6.26 -32.78
C ILE A 149 20.93 -6.64 -34.25
N ASP A 150 19.83 -7.29 -34.63
CA ASP A 150 19.59 -7.74 -36.01
C ASP A 150 19.58 -6.55 -37.02
N ARG A 151 18.97 -5.43 -36.63
CA ARG A 151 18.99 -4.20 -37.44
C ARG A 151 20.38 -3.54 -37.53
N SER A 152 21.19 -3.69 -36.47
CA SER A 152 22.56 -3.15 -36.47
C SER A 152 23.45 -3.94 -37.42
N VAL A 153 23.28 -5.27 -37.50
CA VAL A 153 23.98 -6.14 -38.45
C VAL A 153 23.60 -5.78 -39.90
N GLY A 154 22.31 -5.62 -40.19
CA GLY A 154 21.86 -5.20 -41.53
C GLY A 154 22.41 -3.83 -41.96
N ARG A 155 22.57 -2.89 -41.03
CA ARG A 155 23.20 -1.59 -41.28
C ARG A 155 24.70 -1.71 -41.56
N LEU A 156 25.41 -2.54 -40.82
CA LEU A 156 26.85 -2.77 -41.04
C LEU A 156 27.09 -3.44 -42.39
N ALA A 157 26.30 -4.44 -42.76
CA ALA A 157 26.39 -5.10 -44.05
C ALA A 157 26.16 -4.13 -45.22
N SER A 158 25.13 -3.28 -45.13
CA SER A 158 24.86 -2.27 -46.17
C SER A 158 25.92 -1.17 -46.25
N ALA A 159 26.50 -0.74 -45.13
CA ALA A 159 27.62 0.20 -45.11
C ALA A 159 28.89 -0.39 -45.75
N LEU A 160 29.17 -1.68 -45.50
CA LEU A 160 30.27 -2.41 -46.12
C LEU A 160 30.09 -2.53 -47.64
N VAL A 161 28.89 -2.90 -48.09
CA VAL A 161 28.56 -2.97 -49.53
C VAL A 161 28.71 -1.60 -50.19
N PHE A 162 28.20 -0.53 -49.56
CA PHE A 162 28.37 0.83 -50.04
C PHE A 162 29.85 1.23 -50.16
N ALA A 163 30.64 1.04 -49.10
CA ALA A 163 32.05 1.38 -49.10
C ALA A 163 32.82 0.62 -50.19
N THR A 164 32.55 -0.68 -50.33
CA THR A 164 33.20 -1.53 -51.35
C THR A 164 32.83 -1.07 -52.76
N LEU A 165 31.56 -0.78 -53.02
CA LEU A 165 31.08 -0.35 -54.34
C LEU A 165 31.57 1.07 -54.69
N LEU A 166 31.63 1.96 -53.70
CA LEU A 166 32.14 3.32 -53.86
C LEU A 166 33.64 3.30 -54.17
N ILE A 167 34.43 2.56 -53.38
CA ILE A 167 35.88 2.41 -53.60
C ILE A 167 36.14 1.75 -54.96
N GLY A 168 35.41 0.68 -55.30
CA GLY A 168 35.47 0.05 -56.61
C GLY A 168 35.17 1.03 -57.75
N GLY A 169 34.11 1.83 -57.63
CA GLY A 169 33.75 2.86 -58.62
C GLY A 169 34.81 3.97 -58.75
N VAL A 170 35.41 4.41 -57.64
CA VAL A 170 36.51 5.40 -57.65
C VAL A 170 37.74 4.84 -58.37
N LEU A 171 38.12 3.59 -58.09
CA LEU A 171 39.29 2.97 -58.70
C LEU A 171 39.10 2.62 -60.18
N LEU A 172 37.88 2.30 -60.63
CA LEU A 172 37.58 2.02 -62.04
C LEU A 172 37.35 3.27 -62.89
N ARG A 173 37.09 4.43 -62.27
CA ARG A 173 36.90 5.71 -62.97
C ARG A 173 38.03 6.10 -63.94
N PRO A 174 39.34 5.85 -63.66
CA PRO A 174 40.43 6.22 -64.56
C PRO A 174 40.52 5.32 -65.80
N THR A 175 40.02 4.08 -65.73
CA THR A 175 40.08 3.09 -66.82
C THR A 175 38.84 3.12 -67.70
N ASP A 176 37.64 3.14 -67.10
CA ASP A 176 36.36 3.19 -67.81
C ASP A 176 35.39 4.17 -67.14
N GLY A 177 35.34 5.39 -67.68
CA GLY A 177 34.54 6.48 -67.10
C GLY A 177 33.05 6.16 -66.98
N VAL A 178 32.47 5.42 -67.94
CA VAL A 178 31.05 5.04 -67.94
C VAL A 178 30.76 4.03 -66.83
N LEU A 179 31.59 3.00 -66.68
CA LEU A 179 31.43 1.96 -65.64
C LEU A 179 31.66 2.54 -64.24
N GLY A 180 32.61 3.46 -64.08
CA GLY A 180 32.82 4.19 -62.82
C GLY A 180 31.59 4.98 -62.38
N TRP A 181 30.95 5.71 -63.30
CA TRP A 181 29.71 6.45 -63.01
C TRP A 181 28.53 5.53 -62.68
N VAL A 182 28.38 4.39 -63.38
CA VAL A 182 27.30 3.42 -63.10
C VAL A 182 27.48 2.79 -61.72
N LEU A 183 28.70 2.42 -61.34
CA LEU A 183 28.99 1.87 -60.00
C LEU A 183 28.75 2.90 -58.89
N MET A 184 29.14 4.16 -59.11
CA MET A 184 28.86 5.25 -58.16
C MET A 184 27.34 5.52 -58.02
N ALA A 185 26.60 5.56 -59.13
CA ALA A 185 25.15 5.72 -59.11
C ALA A 185 24.48 4.50 -58.42
N GLY A 186 24.96 3.29 -58.66
CA GLY A 186 24.50 2.07 -58.00
C GLY A 186 24.73 2.09 -56.48
N SER A 187 25.80 2.75 -56.02
CA SER A 187 26.10 2.88 -54.59
C SER A 187 25.10 3.78 -53.84
N ALA A 188 24.32 4.60 -54.53
CA ALA A 188 23.26 5.39 -53.90
C ALA A 188 22.16 4.53 -53.27
N VAL A 189 21.92 3.31 -53.79
CA VAL A 189 20.87 2.39 -53.31
C VAL A 189 21.14 1.89 -51.89
N PRO A 190 22.30 1.28 -51.57
CA PRO A 190 22.62 0.87 -50.20
C PRO A 190 22.74 2.07 -49.25
N LEU A 191 23.19 3.24 -49.71
CA LEU A 191 23.25 4.46 -48.90
C LEU A 191 21.83 4.94 -48.50
N LEU A 192 20.88 4.96 -49.44
CA LEU A 192 19.50 5.29 -49.16
C LEU A 192 18.86 4.31 -48.16
N HIS A 193 19.17 3.01 -48.29
CA HIS A 193 18.71 2.00 -47.33
C HIS A 193 19.23 2.26 -45.91
N VAL A 194 20.50 2.68 -45.75
CA VAL A 194 21.07 3.07 -44.44
C VAL A 194 20.40 4.32 -43.86
N ILE A 195 20.10 5.33 -44.69
CA ILE A 195 19.47 6.57 -44.23
C ILE A 195 18.02 6.34 -43.80
N VAL A 196 17.24 5.61 -44.60
CA VAL A 196 15.82 5.32 -44.31
C VAL A 196 15.67 4.48 -43.04
N THR A 197 16.56 3.51 -42.82
CA THR A 197 16.57 2.69 -41.60
C THR A 197 17.04 3.46 -40.37
N SER A 198 17.87 4.50 -40.53
CA SER A 198 18.30 5.39 -39.44
C SER A 198 17.23 6.37 -38.98
N ARG A 199 16.28 6.76 -39.84
CA ARG A 199 15.27 7.81 -39.57
C ARG A 199 14.01 7.31 -38.86
N ARG A 200 13.81 5.99 -38.77
CA ARG A 200 12.70 5.34 -38.05
C ARG A 200 13.02 5.03 -36.57
N ARG A 201 13.97 5.76 -35.98
CA ARG A 201 14.27 5.74 -34.54
C ARG A 201 13.37 6.68 -33.77
#